data_AF-A0A2M8PPY2-F1
#
_entry.id   AF-A0A2M8PPY2-F1
#
_cell.length_a   1.000
_cell.length_b   1.000
_cell.length_c   1.000
_cell.angle_alpha   90.00
_cell.angle_beta   90.00
_cell.angle_gamma   90.00
#
_symmetry.space_group_name_H-M   'P 1'
#
loop_
_entity.id
_entity.type
_entity.pdbx_description
1 polymer ?
#
loop_
_entity_poly.entity_id
_entity_poly.type
_entity_poly.pdbx_seq_one_letter_code
_entity_poly.pdbx_strand_id
1 'polypeptide(L)'
;EHIKGFQNIRDLLVARIDFSSFRWSDCLWLALLAAIPEEILFRGAMQPTLGLLLTALIFGVLHGITRLYLIYAIGAGLLLGILYEYHETLWLPIATHFAVDYFSLIWLSNWARQQIPPPDPLQDLQAIGIADRGDDLESL
;
A
#
# COMPACT_ATOMS: atom_id res chain seq x y z
N GLU A 1 -22.78 15.82 2.47
CA GLU A 1 -21.82 16.78 1.91
C GLU A 1 -20.47 16.08 1.71
N HIS A 2 -19.99 16.03 0.47
CA HIS A 2 -18.68 15.47 0.11
C HIS A 2 -17.59 16.34 0.75
N ILE A 3 -16.80 15.79 1.68
CA ILE A 3 -15.75 16.55 2.39
C ILE A 3 -14.57 16.77 1.43
N LYS A 4 -14.65 17.84 0.63
CA LYS A 4 -13.64 18.22 -0.40
C LYS A 4 -12.21 18.27 0.16
N GLY A 5 -12.03 18.59 1.44
CA GLY A 5 -10.71 18.61 2.09
C GLY A 5 -10.02 17.24 2.17
N PHE A 6 -10.77 16.15 2.39
CA PHE A 6 -10.20 14.81 2.46
C PHE A 6 -9.76 14.31 1.08
N GLN A 7 -10.51 14.70 0.03
CA GLN A 7 -10.15 14.41 -1.36
C GLN A 7 -8.84 15.11 -1.75
N ASN A 8 -8.66 16.38 -1.36
CA ASN A 8 -7.41 17.11 -1.61
C ASN A 8 -6.18 16.48 -0.94
N ILE A 9 -6.31 15.99 0.30
CA ILE A 9 -5.20 15.32 1.01
C ILE A 9 -4.88 13.98 0.34
N ARG A 10 -5.91 13.18 0.00
CA ARG A 10 -5.74 11.94 -0.74
C ARG A 10 -5.03 12.18 -2.06
N ASP A 11 -5.46 13.17 -2.83
CA ASP A 11 -4.92 13.47 -4.15
C ASP A 11 -3.47 13.99 -4.03
N LEU A 12 -3.15 14.76 -2.98
CA LEU A 12 -1.76 15.16 -2.65
C LEU A 12 -0.89 13.96 -2.26
N LEU A 13 -1.40 13.04 -1.46
CA LEU A 13 -0.66 11.83 -1.04
C LEU A 13 -0.43 10.91 -2.24
N VAL A 14 -1.44 10.67 -3.07
CA VAL A 14 -1.33 9.85 -4.29
C VAL A 14 -0.39 10.52 -5.31
N ALA A 15 -0.39 11.85 -5.41
CA ALA A 15 0.52 12.60 -6.28
C ALA A 15 1.97 12.64 -5.78
N ARG A 16 2.25 12.18 -4.56
CA ARG A 16 3.59 12.20 -3.95
C ARG A 16 4.14 10.82 -3.65
N ILE A 17 3.27 9.84 -3.41
CA ILE A 17 3.67 8.45 -3.20
C ILE A 17 3.69 7.76 -4.56
N ASP A 18 4.87 7.73 -5.16
CA ASP A 18 5.13 6.96 -6.36
C ASP A 18 5.46 5.50 -6.00
N PHE A 19 4.44 4.65 -5.97
CA PHE A 19 4.62 3.22 -5.74
C PHE A 19 5.44 2.54 -6.85
N SER A 20 5.53 3.13 -8.05
CA SER A 20 6.30 2.55 -9.14
C SER A 20 7.81 2.65 -8.90
N SER A 21 8.25 3.65 -8.13
CA SER A 21 9.65 3.83 -7.76
C SER A 21 10.10 2.99 -6.55
N PHE A 22 9.17 2.33 -5.86
CA PHE A 22 9.49 1.54 -4.67
C PHE A 22 10.40 0.35 -5.02
N ARG A 23 11.51 0.26 -4.29
CA ARG A 23 12.42 -0.88 -4.30
C ARG A 23 11.97 -1.91 -3.27
N TRP A 24 12.49 -3.13 -3.40
CA TRP A 24 12.26 -4.21 -2.43
C TRP A 24 12.62 -3.80 -0.99
N SER A 25 13.66 -2.98 -0.82
CA SER A 25 14.04 -2.41 0.48
C SER A 25 12.96 -1.51 1.09
N ASP A 26 12.28 -0.70 0.26
CA ASP A 26 11.28 0.24 0.73
C ASP A 26 10.04 -0.52 1.20
N CYS A 27 9.62 -1.54 0.44
CA CYS A 27 8.56 -2.45 0.85
C CYS A 27 8.89 -3.16 2.16
N LEU A 28 10.15 -3.60 2.34
CA LEU A 28 10.60 -4.30 3.55
C LEU A 28 10.49 -3.40 4.79
N TRP A 29 10.99 -2.16 4.70
CA TRP A 29 10.94 -1.23 5.83
C TRP A 29 9.52 -0.80 6.15
N LEU A 30 8.70 -0.52 5.15
CA LEU A 30 7.30 -0.13 5.37
C LEU A 30 6.49 -1.26 6.01
N ALA A 31 6.66 -2.50 5.53
CA ALA A 31 5.96 -3.66 6.11
C ALA A 31 6.40 -3.93 7.56
N LEU A 32 7.68 -3.75 7.90
CA LEU A 32 8.15 -3.88 9.28
C LEU A 32 7.59 -2.76 10.18
N LEU A 33 7.57 -1.53 9.65
CA LEU A 33 7.09 -0.36 10.37
C LEU A 33 5.57 -0.40 10.60
N ALA A 34 4.82 -1.06 9.72
CA ALA A 34 3.40 -1.34 9.92
C ALA A 34 3.21 -2.49 10.92
N ALA A 35 3.78 -3.67 10.63
CA ALA A 35 3.49 -4.88 11.39
C ALA A 35 3.89 -4.78 12.87
N ILE A 36 5.09 -4.28 13.20
CA ILE A 36 5.59 -4.34 14.59
C ILE A 36 4.73 -3.47 15.54
N PRO A 37 4.56 -2.16 15.31
CA PRO A 37 3.80 -1.32 16.23
C PRO A 37 2.32 -1.68 16.27
N GLU A 38 1.74 -2.08 15.13
CA GLU A 38 0.34 -2.47 15.08
C GLU A 38 0.08 -3.74 15.88
N GLU A 39 0.88 -4.79 15.72
CA GLU A 39 0.70 -6.00 16.52
C GLU A 39 0.95 -5.76 18.01
N ILE A 40 1.92 -4.91 18.37
CA ILE A 40 2.12 -4.51 19.78
C ILE A 40 0.88 -3.81 20.32
N LEU A 41 0.28 -2.89 19.55
CA LEU A 41 -0.91 -2.16 19.97
C LEU A 41 -2.13 -3.08 20.06
N PHE A 42 -2.47 -3.77 18.98
CA PHE A 42 -3.70 -4.54 18.91
C PHE A 42 -3.60 -5.82 19.74
N ARG A 43 -2.51 -6.59 19.67
CA ARG A 43 -2.41 -7.91 20.31
C ARG A 43 -1.73 -7.80 21.67
N GLY A 44 -0.74 -6.94 21.79
CA GLY A 44 -0.04 -6.71 23.06
C GLY A 44 -0.83 -5.90 24.08
N ALA A 45 -1.54 -4.84 23.65
CA ALA A 45 -2.24 -3.93 24.57
C ALA A 45 -3.76 -4.08 24.55
N MET A 46 -4.40 -4.11 23.38
CA MET A 46 -5.86 -4.06 23.27
C MET A 46 -6.52 -5.42 23.49
N GLN A 47 -6.08 -6.47 22.81
CA GLN A 47 -6.70 -7.80 22.85
C GLN A 47 -6.79 -8.42 24.25
N PRO A 48 -5.76 -8.31 25.12
CA PRO A 48 -5.86 -8.84 26.50
C PRO A 48 -6.92 -8.13 27.34
N THR A 49 -7.28 -6.88 26.98
CA THR A 49 -8.22 -6.06 27.73
C THR A 49 -9.64 -6.10 27.14
N LEU A 50 -9.74 -6.07 25.81
CA LEU A 50 -10.98 -5.93 25.05
C LEU A 50 -11.49 -7.27 24.48
N GLY A 51 -10.64 -8.30 24.49
CA GLY A 51 -10.89 -9.58 23.84
C GLY A 51 -10.70 -9.54 22.32
N LEU A 52 -10.65 -10.74 21.74
CA LEU A 52 -10.43 -10.98 20.30
C LEU A 52 -11.41 -10.22 19.41
N LEU A 53 -12.72 -10.40 19.66
CA LEU A 53 -13.76 -9.92 18.74
C LEU A 53 -13.77 -8.38 18.65
N LEU A 54 -13.74 -7.69 19.80
CA LEU A 54 -13.77 -6.23 19.82
C LEU A 54 -12.50 -5.64 19.22
N THR A 55 -11.34 -6.23 19.50
CA THR A 55 -10.06 -5.80 18.92
C THR A 55 -10.05 -5.96 17.40
N ALA A 56 -10.55 -7.09 16.88
CA ALA A 56 -10.64 -7.32 15.43
C ALA A 56 -11.62 -6.37 14.74
N LEU A 57 -12.73 -6.02 15.39
CA LEU A 57 -13.67 -5.00 14.87
C LEU A 57 -13.01 -3.62 14.81
N ILE A 58 -12.30 -3.21 15.87
CA ILE A 58 -11.59 -1.92 15.89
C ILE A 58 -10.52 -1.90 14.81
N PHE A 59 -9.72 -2.97 14.69
CA PHE A 59 -8.73 -3.13 13.63
C PHE A 59 -9.36 -2.95 12.26
N GLY A 60 -10.47 -3.65 12.00
CA GLY A 60 -11.20 -3.54 10.74
C GLY A 60 -11.70 -2.13 10.44
N VAL A 61 -12.30 -1.46 11.42
CA VAL A 61 -12.83 -0.08 11.27
C VAL A 61 -11.73 0.91 10.93
N LEU A 62 -10.55 0.79 11.57
CA LEU A 62 -9.41 1.67 11.30
C LEU A 62 -8.83 1.46 9.89
N HIS A 63 -8.97 0.26 9.34
CA HIS A 63 -8.45 -0.09 8.01
C HIS A 63 -9.47 0.07 6.89
N GLY A 64 -10.77 0.10 7.20
CA GLY A 64 -11.87 0.00 6.23
C GLY A 64 -12.03 1.20 5.29
N ILE A 65 -11.16 1.34 4.28
CA ILE A 65 -11.27 2.36 3.22
C ILE A 65 -12.49 2.08 2.33
N THR A 66 -12.81 0.80 2.10
CA THR A 66 -14.00 0.34 1.38
C THR A 66 -14.74 -0.70 2.20
N ARG A 67 -16.02 -0.95 1.89
CA ARG A 67 -16.81 -1.98 2.59
C ARG A 67 -16.19 -3.37 2.48
N LEU A 68 -15.65 -3.71 1.31
CA LEU A 68 -14.99 -5.00 1.10
C LEU A 68 -13.68 -5.08 1.91
N TYR A 69 -12.91 -4.00 1.91
CA TYR A 69 -11.65 -3.95 2.65
C TYR A 69 -11.86 -3.94 4.17
N LEU A 70 -12.96 -3.36 4.66
CA LEU A 70 -13.40 -3.48 6.05
C LEU A 70 -13.62 -4.94 6.44
N ILE A 71 -14.38 -5.70 5.64
CA ILE A 71 -14.64 -7.12 5.91
C ILE A 71 -13.34 -7.92 5.89
N TYR A 72 -12.48 -7.67 4.90
CA TYR A 72 -11.15 -8.25 4.82
C TYR A 72 -10.32 -7.96 6.07
N ALA A 73 -10.26 -6.69 6.50
CA ALA A 73 -9.46 -6.28 7.65
C ALA A 73 -9.99 -6.85 8.96
N ILE A 74 -11.31 -6.95 9.16
CA ILE A 74 -11.89 -7.67 10.31
C ILE A 74 -11.44 -9.13 10.29
N GLY A 75 -11.51 -9.80 9.13
CA GLY A 75 -11.07 -11.18 8.96
C GLY A 75 -9.57 -11.38 9.26
N ALA A 76 -8.71 -10.50 8.75
CA ALA A 76 -7.29 -10.49 9.05
C ALA A 76 -7.03 -10.23 10.55
N GLY A 77 -7.77 -9.28 11.14
CA GLY A 77 -7.75 -8.97 12.57
C GLY A 77 -8.04 -10.20 13.43
N LEU A 78 -9.11 -10.94 13.09
CA LEU A 78 -9.48 -12.19 13.74
C LEU A 78 -8.41 -13.27 13.58
N LEU A 79 -7.90 -13.48 12.37
CA LEU A 79 -6.85 -14.48 12.12
C LEU A 79 -5.60 -14.22 12.96
N LEU A 80 -5.08 -12.99 12.92
CA LEU A 80 -3.89 -12.59 13.69
C LEU A 80 -4.14 -12.67 15.20
N GLY A 81 -5.33 -12.31 15.65
CA GLY A 81 -5.70 -12.43 17.06
C GLY A 81 -5.83 -13.89 17.53
N ILE A 82 -6.32 -14.81 16.68
CA ILE A 82 -6.34 -16.25 16.96
C ILE A 82 -4.92 -16.81 17.02
N LEU A 83 -4.04 -16.40 16.09
CA LEU A 83 -2.63 -16.80 16.12
C LEU A 83 -1.95 -16.35 17.42
N TYR A 84 -2.25 -15.13 17.87
CA TYR A 84 -1.75 -14.62 19.15
C TYR A 84 -2.25 -15.46 20.34
N GLU A 85 -3.54 -15.77 20.42
CA GLU A 85 -4.08 -16.57 21.53
C GLU A 85 -3.58 -18.01 21.53
N TYR A 86 -3.39 -18.63 20.37
CA TYR A 86 -2.95 -20.02 20.29
C TYR A 86 -1.45 -20.18 20.57
N HIS A 87 -0.62 -19.23 20.15
CA HIS A 87 0.83 -19.32 20.28
C HIS A 87 1.41 -18.49 21.44
N GLU A 88 0.60 -17.63 22.07
CA GLU A 88 0.97 -16.77 23.20
C GLU A 88 2.24 -15.93 22.95
N THR A 89 2.45 -15.54 21.69
CA THR A 89 3.61 -14.75 21.27
C THR A 89 3.23 -13.74 20.21
N LEU A 90 3.87 -12.57 20.25
CA LEU A 90 3.71 -11.53 19.24
C LEU A 90 4.49 -11.83 17.96
N TRP A 91 5.52 -12.68 18.00
CA TRP A 91 6.38 -12.92 16.83
C TRP A 91 5.63 -13.53 15.66
N LEU A 92 4.69 -14.43 15.92
CA LEU A 92 3.91 -15.07 14.86
C LEU A 92 2.94 -14.10 14.17
N PRO A 93 2.06 -13.36 14.87
CA PRO A 93 1.22 -12.36 14.22
C PRO A 93 2.04 -11.25 13.56
N ILE A 94 3.18 -10.83 14.14
CA ILE A 94 4.09 -9.86 13.49
C ILE A 94 4.60 -10.42 12.17
N ALA A 95 5.11 -11.66 12.15
CA ALA A 95 5.62 -12.27 10.94
C ALA A 95 4.54 -12.45 9.87
N THR A 96 3.34 -12.86 10.27
CA THR A 96 2.19 -13.02 9.37
C THR A 96 1.74 -11.67 8.78
N HIS A 97 1.57 -10.64 9.60
CA HIS A 97 1.19 -9.30 9.15
C HIS A 97 2.27 -8.71 8.23
N PHE A 98 3.54 -8.78 8.65
CA PHE A 98 4.68 -8.35 7.82
C PHE A 98 4.67 -9.03 6.45
N ALA A 99 4.47 -10.36 6.40
CA ALA A 99 4.48 -11.10 5.14
C ALA A 99 3.36 -10.62 4.20
N VAL A 100 2.14 -10.48 4.72
CA VAL A 100 1.00 -9.99 3.93
C VAL A 100 1.29 -8.61 3.35
N ASP A 101 1.79 -7.69 4.17
CA ASP A 101 2.07 -6.32 3.74
C ASP A 101 3.23 -6.25 2.76
N TYR A 102 4.31 -6.97 3.03
CA TYR A 102 5.50 -6.99 2.18
C TYR A 102 5.16 -7.47 0.77
N PHE A 103 4.47 -8.61 0.65
CA PHE A 103 4.07 -9.13 -0.65
C PHE A 103 3.04 -8.25 -1.35
N SER A 104 2.09 -7.67 -0.60
CA SER A 104 1.11 -6.73 -1.16
C SER A 104 1.77 -5.47 -1.71
N LEU A 105 2.77 -4.90 -1.01
CA LEU A 105 3.52 -3.73 -1.45
C LEU A 105 4.38 -4.03 -2.69
N ILE A 106 5.02 -5.20 -2.75
CA ILE A 106 5.76 -5.65 -3.94
C ILE A 106 4.81 -5.79 -5.13
N TRP A 107 3.67 -6.45 -4.93
CA TRP A 107 2.67 -6.65 -5.97
C TRP A 107 2.13 -5.30 -6.48
N LEU A 108 1.78 -4.40 -5.57
CA LEU A 108 1.32 -3.05 -5.88
C LEU A 108 2.38 -2.25 -6.65
N SER A 109 3.65 -2.32 -6.22
CA SER A 109 4.76 -1.63 -6.85
C SER A 109 5.02 -2.15 -8.27
N ASN A 110 4.96 -3.46 -8.49
CA ASN A 110 5.07 -4.07 -9.82
C ASN A 110 3.89 -3.71 -10.72
N TRP A 111 2.67 -3.72 -10.19
CA TRP A 111 1.47 -3.31 -10.91
C TRP A 111 1.49 -1.83 -11.30
N ALA A 112 2.00 -0.96 -10.42
CA ALA A 112 2.19 0.46 -10.71
C ALA A 112 3.21 0.68 -11.83
N ARG A 113 4.33 -0.06 -11.84
CA ARG A 113 5.34 0.00 -12.92
C ARG A 113 4.77 -0.37 -14.29
N GLN A 114 3.86 -1.34 -14.36
CA GLN A 114 3.25 -1.78 -15.63
C GLN A 114 2.32 -0.72 -16.24
N GLN A 115 1.89 0.27 -15.47
CA GLN A 115 1.02 1.35 -15.97
C GLN A 115 1.80 2.55 -16.51
N ILE A 116 3.12 2.57 -16.41
CA ILE A 116 3.96 3.59 -17.04
C ILE A 116 3.92 3.32 -18.56
N PRO A 117 3.40 4.24 -19.38
CA PRO A 117 3.40 4.06 -20.84
C PRO A 117 4.85 3.91 -21.34
N PRO A 118 5.11 3.07 -22.36
CA PRO A 118 6.41 3.09 -23.01
C PRO A 118 6.72 4.50 -23.53
N PRO A 119 7.99 4.95 -23.52
CA PRO A 119 8.36 6.25 -24.07
C PRO A 119 7.83 6.38 -25.51
N ASP A 120 7.19 7.50 -25.83
CA ASP A 120 6.77 7.79 -27.21
C ASP A 120 8.02 8.20 -28.01
N PRO A 121 8.49 7.37 -28.97
CA PRO A 121 9.71 7.67 -29.70
C PRO A 121 9.62 8.99 -30.47
N LEU A 122 8.44 9.37 -30.95
CA LEU A 122 8.27 10.62 -31.70
C LEU A 122 8.37 11.83 -30.77
N GLN A 123 7.79 11.72 -29.58
CA GLN A 123 7.85 12.77 -28.56
C GLN A 123 9.29 12.94 -28.03
N ASP A 124 10.03 11.84 -27.85
CA ASP A 124 11.45 11.88 -27.46
C ASP A 124 12.33 12.47 -28.57
N LEU A 125 12.10 12.10 -29.83
CA LEU A 125 12.82 12.65 -30.98
C LEU A 125 12.50 14.14 -31.21
N GLN A 126 11.27 14.58 -30.92
CA GLN A 126 10.90 15.99 -30.90
C GLN A 126 11.58 16.74 -29.75
N ALA A 127 11.63 16.17 -28.55
CA ALA A 127 12.30 16.77 -27.39
C ALA A 127 13.82 16.95 -27.59
N ILE A 128 14.46 16.08 -28.38
CA ILE A 128 15.88 16.14 -28.74
C ILE A 128 16.11 17.02 -30.01
N GLY A 129 15.04 17.59 -30.61
CA GLY A 129 15.14 18.49 -31.77
C GLY A 129 15.52 17.78 -33.08
N ILE A 130 15.26 16.47 -33.18
CA ILE A 130 15.57 15.65 -34.36
C ILE A 130 14.35 15.58 -35.29
N ALA A 131 13.14 15.48 -34.75
CA ALA A 131 11.92 15.27 -35.54
C ALA A 131 11.46 16.52 -36.32
N ASP A 132 11.80 17.73 -35.86
CA ASP A 132 11.44 18.99 -36.55
C ASP A 132 12.21 19.17 -37.88
N ARG A 133 13.26 18.37 -38.10
CA ARG A 133 14.12 18.44 -39.28
C ARG A 133 13.59 17.62 -40.48
N GLY A 134 12.47 16.91 -40.28
CA GLY A 134 11.81 16.10 -41.33
C GLY A 134 10.99 16.96 -42.28
N ASP A 135 10.31 17.99 -41.76
CA ASP A 135 9.47 18.90 -42.57
C ASP A 135 10.30 19.77 -43.52
N ASP A 136 11.57 20.04 -43.18
CA ASP A 136 12.50 20.78 -44.03
C ASP A 136 12.92 19.98 -45.29
N LEU A 137 12.90 18.64 -45.24
CA LEU A 137 13.35 17.77 -46.34
C LEU A 137 12.25 17.43 -47.34
N GLU A 138 10.96 17.58 -46.99
CA GLU A 138 9.87 17.50 -47.97
C GLU A 138 9.70 18.80 -48.79
N SER A 139 10.46 19.85 -48.45
CA SER A 139 10.46 21.14 -49.15
C SER A 139 11.60 21.33 -50.18
N LEU A 140 12.43 20.31 -50.41
CA LEU A 140 13.51 20.25 -51.40
C LEU A 140 13.21 19.26 -52.54
#